data_AF-A0AB39XMG0-F1
#
_entry.id   AF-A0AB39XMG0-F1
#
_cell.length_a   1.000
_cell.length_b   1.000
_cell.length_c   1.000
_cell.angle_alpha   90.00
_cell.angle_beta   90.00
_cell.angle_gamma   90.00
#
_symmetry.space_group_name_H-M   'P 1'
#
loop_
_entity.id
_entity.type
_entity.pdbx_description
1 polymer ?
#
loop_
_entity_poly.entity_id
_entity_poly.type
_entity_poly.pdbx_seq_one_letter_code
_entity_poly.pdbx_strand_id
1 'polypeptide(L)'
;MASTDQRGETSKPLGKLLIDRRAHRLVNADFHREEILTTKELAAWLGVSVQFLEIGRTRGYGPEFKRLTDKIIRYRVGDVIDWLKSRTHACTSDYHKGAR
;
A
#
# COMPACT_ATOMS: atom_id res chain seq x y z
N MET A 1 -25.04 -23.01 -11.34
CA MET A 1 -23.73 -23.47 -10.83
C MET A 1 -22.64 -22.61 -11.46
N ALA A 2 -21.80 -22.02 -10.60
CA ALA A 2 -20.51 -21.37 -10.87
C ALA A 2 -20.43 -20.30 -11.99
N SER A 3 -20.54 -19.04 -11.59
CA SER A 3 -19.75 -17.97 -12.21
C SER A 3 -19.30 -17.03 -11.10
N THR A 4 -18.14 -17.37 -10.53
CA THR A 4 -17.34 -16.52 -9.66
C THR A 4 -16.89 -15.32 -10.50
N ASP A 5 -17.66 -14.24 -10.47
CA ASP A 5 -17.30 -13.00 -11.16
C ASP A 5 -16.06 -12.43 -10.47
N GLN A 6 -14.96 -12.48 -11.23
CA GLN A 6 -13.65 -12.01 -10.84
C GLN A 6 -13.75 -10.51 -10.63
N ARG A 7 -13.69 -10.04 -9.38
CA ARG A 7 -13.56 -8.61 -9.07
C ARG A 7 -12.23 -8.11 -9.63
N GLY A 8 -12.28 -7.62 -10.86
CA GLY A 8 -11.27 -6.76 -11.45
C GLY A 8 -11.20 -5.48 -10.64
N GLU A 9 -10.37 -5.48 -9.60
CA GLU A 9 -10.02 -4.29 -8.84
C GLU A 9 -9.24 -3.36 -9.79
N THR A 10 -9.95 -2.38 -10.34
CA THR A 10 -9.40 -1.34 -11.19
C THR A 10 -8.29 -0.62 -10.45
N SER A 11 -7.03 -0.89 -10.78
CA SER A 11 -5.88 -0.19 -10.23
C SER A 11 -5.89 1.26 -10.72
N LYS A 12 -6.59 2.12 -9.98
CA LYS A 12 -6.54 3.59 -10.14
C LYS A 12 -5.06 4.01 -10.24
N PRO A 13 -4.67 4.87 -11.20
CA PRO A 13 -3.28 5.28 -11.34
C PRO A 13 -2.85 5.94 -10.03
N LEU A 14 -2.02 5.24 -9.27
CA LEU A 14 -1.56 5.70 -7.97
C LEU A 14 -0.67 6.91 -8.24
N GLY A 15 -1.08 8.09 -7.77
CA GLY A 15 -0.22 9.26 -7.77
C GLY A 15 1.13 8.91 -7.14
N LYS A 16 2.21 9.46 -7.71
CA LYS A 16 3.59 9.22 -7.26
C LYS A 16 3.69 9.51 -5.75
N LEU A 17 3.95 8.49 -4.95
CA LEU A 17 4.20 8.65 -3.52
C LEU A 17 5.70 8.50 -3.25
N LEU A 18 6.17 9.17 -2.20
CA LEU A 18 7.57 9.05 -1.77
C LEU A 18 7.97 7.62 -1.42
N ILE A 19 7.00 6.75 -1.13
CA ILE A 19 7.23 5.35 -0.81
C ILE A 19 7.66 4.50 -2.02
N ASP A 20 7.33 4.92 -3.24
CA ASP A 20 7.61 4.17 -4.47
C ASP A 20 9.11 3.91 -4.66
N ARG A 21 9.95 4.89 -4.28
CA ARG A 21 11.42 4.78 -4.33
C ARG A 21 11.99 3.67 -3.46
N ARG A 22 11.27 3.26 -2.41
CA ARG A 22 11.72 2.24 -1.44
C ARG A 22 10.78 1.05 -1.32
N ALA A 23 9.71 1.00 -2.10
CA ALA A 23 8.72 -0.08 -2.04
C ALA A 23 9.38 -1.45 -2.19
N HIS A 24 10.28 -1.62 -3.15
CA HIS A 24 11.03 -2.87 -3.36
C HIS A 24 11.81 -3.35 -2.14
N ARG A 25 12.40 -2.45 -1.33
CA ARG A 25 13.11 -2.83 -0.09
C ARG A 25 12.14 -3.23 1.01
N LEU A 26 11.00 -2.55 1.09
CA LEU A 26 9.99 -2.80 2.13
C LEU A 26 9.27 -4.14 1.93
N VAL A 27 9.10 -4.61 0.68
CA VAL A 27 8.49 -5.91 0.35
C VAL A 27 9.25 -7.09 0.98
N ASN A 28 10.56 -6.97 1.17
CA ASN A 28 11.43 -8.04 1.68
C ASN A 28 11.64 -7.98 3.21
N ALA A 29 10.72 -7.35 3.95
CA ALA A 29 10.83 -7.30 5.40
C ALA A 29 10.48 -8.65 6.06
N ASP A 30 11.13 -8.95 7.20
CA ASP A 30 10.98 -10.20 7.97
C ASP A 30 9.66 -10.27 8.79
N PHE A 31 8.55 -9.81 8.22
CA PHE A 31 7.24 -9.93 8.85
C PHE A 31 6.48 -11.15 8.34
N HIS A 32 5.71 -11.79 9.22
CA HIS A 32 4.81 -12.86 8.80
C HIS A 32 3.59 -12.27 8.08
N ARG A 33 3.18 -12.87 6.96
CA ARG A 33 2.05 -12.39 6.14
C ARG A 33 0.72 -12.27 6.91
N GLU A 34 0.50 -13.13 7.90
CA GLU A 34 -0.70 -13.13 8.75
C GLU A 34 -0.63 -12.17 9.93
N GLU A 35 0.52 -11.53 10.14
CA GLU A 35 0.70 -10.60 11.24
C GLU A 35 -0.14 -9.34 11.03
N ILE A 36 -0.61 -8.79 12.15
CA ILE A 36 -1.53 -7.65 12.19
C ILE A 36 -0.83 -6.48 12.87
N LEU A 37 -0.51 -5.47 12.08
CA LEU A 37 0.13 -4.25 12.54
C LEU A 37 -0.89 -3.16 12.89
N THR A 38 -0.56 -2.39 13.91
CA THR A 38 -1.19 -1.11 14.20
C THR A 38 -0.74 -0.05 13.19
N THR A 39 -1.45 1.08 13.15
CA THR A 39 -1.05 2.21 12.29
C THR A 39 0.35 2.72 12.64
N LYS A 40 0.73 2.71 13.94
CA LYS A 40 2.05 3.18 14.39
C LYS A 40 3.17 2.25 13.94
N GLU A 41 2.99 0.94 14.10
CA GLU A 41 3.95 -0.07 13.64
C GLU A 41 4.09 -0.03 12.11
N LEU A 42 2.97 0.07 11.40
CA LEU A 42 2.99 0.22 9.96
C LEU A 42 3.72 1.50 9.53
N ALA A 43 3.47 2.63 10.20
CA ALA A 43 4.15 3.89 9.91
C ALA A 43 5.66 3.78 10.12
N ALA A 44 6.09 3.12 11.20
CA ALA A 44 7.50 2.84 11.47
C ALA A 44 8.13 1.95 10.39
N TRP A 45 7.47 0.85 10.02
CA TRP A 45 7.96 -0.04 8.96
C TRP A 45 8.07 0.67 7.61
N LEU A 46 7.02 1.39 7.21
CA LEU A 46 7.00 2.15 5.96
C LEU A 46 7.89 3.39 6.00
N GLY A 47 8.40 3.79 7.17
CA GLY A 47 9.19 4.99 7.41
C GLY A 47 8.46 6.30 7.09
N VAL A 48 7.15 6.37 7.38
CA VAL A 48 6.27 7.53 7.15
C VAL A 48 5.64 7.98 8.47
N SER A 49 4.98 9.13 8.48
CA SER A 49 4.21 9.56 9.65
C SER A 49 2.87 8.82 9.75
N VAL A 50 2.32 8.69 10.96
CA VAL A 50 0.97 8.16 11.19
C VAL A 50 -0.06 8.99 10.41
N GLN A 51 0.10 10.32 10.42
CA GLN A 51 -0.75 11.25 9.70
C GLN A 51 -0.76 10.98 8.18
N PHE A 52 0.35 10.55 7.59
CA PHE A 52 0.39 10.17 6.18
C PHE A 52 -0.57 9.01 5.88
N LEU A 53 -0.65 8.02 6.77
CA LEU A 53 -1.59 6.90 6.63
C LEU A 53 -3.04 7.32 6.88
N GLU A 54 -3.28 8.23 7.84
CA GLU A 54 -4.61 8.77 8.10
C GLU A 54 -5.16 9.57 6.92
N ILE A 55 -4.34 10.46 6.34
CA ILE A 55 -4.66 11.19 5.12
C ILE A 55 -4.84 10.21 3.96
N GLY A 56 -4.03 9.15 3.89
CA GLY A 56 -4.18 8.10 2.89
C GLY A 56 -5.57 7.46 2.92
N ARG A 57 -6.03 7.06 4.11
CA ARG A 57 -7.36 6.46 4.28
C ARG A 57 -8.49 7.38 3.81
N THR A 58 -8.42 8.68 4.12
CA THR A 58 -9.46 9.63 3.72
C THR A 58 -9.40 9.98 2.23
N ARG A 59 -8.20 10.01 1.63
CA ARG A 59 -8.00 10.32 0.21
C ARG A 59 -8.10 9.10 -0.71
N GLY A 60 -8.26 7.90 -0.16
CA GLY A 60 -8.39 6.66 -0.93
C GLY A 60 -7.07 6.16 -1.51
N TYR A 61 -5.95 6.36 -0.82
CA TYR A 61 -4.67 5.74 -1.16
C TYR A 61 -4.03 5.08 0.06
N GLY A 62 -3.24 4.05 -0.16
CA GLY A 62 -2.58 3.30 0.91
C GLY A 62 -2.93 1.82 0.88
N PRO A 63 -2.33 1.03 1.79
CA PRO A 63 -2.63 -0.38 1.90
C PRO A 63 -4.03 -0.61 2.47
N GLU A 64 -4.61 -1.76 2.18
CA GLU A 64 -5.91 -2.14 2.72
C GLU A 64 -5.87 -2.19 4.25
N PHE A 65 -6.95 -1.73 4.87
CA PHE A 65 -7.07 -1.68 6.32
C PHE A 65 -8.32 -2.43 6.77
N LYS A 66 -8.19 -3.10 7.90
CA LYS A 66 -9.31 -3.76 8.59
C LYS A 66 -9.73 -2.89 9.76
N ARG A 67 -10.99 -2.46 9.72
CA ARG A 67 -11.62 -1.74 10.83
C ARG A 67 -12.28 -2.76 11.75
N LEU A 68 -11.68 -3.03 12.91
CA LEU A 68 -12.22 -3.96 13.92
C LEU A 68 -13.32 -3.29 14.75
N THR A 69 -13.17 -1.99 15.00
CA THR A 69 -14.11 -1.15 15.74
C THR A 69 -13.99 0.26 15.17
N ASP A 70 -14.89 1.17 15.55
CA ASP A 70 -14.91 2.55 15.05
C ASP A 70 -13.57 3.29 15.22
N LYS A 71 -12.82 2.99 16.29
CA LYS A 71 -11.51 3.60 16.60
C LYS A 71 -10.29 2.72 16.31
N ILE A 72 -10.50 1.43 16.03
CA ILE A 72 -9.42 0.45 15.94
C ILE A 72 -9.24 0.03 14.48
N ILE A 73 -8.16 0.53 13.90
CA ILE A 73 -7.72 0.21 12.54
C ILE A 73 -6.46 -0.62 12.60
N ARG A 74 -6.46 -1.74 11.87
CA ARG A 74 -5.35 -2.67 11.76
C ARG A 74 -5.02 -2.96 10.31
N TYR A 75 -3.77 -3.33 10.09
CA TYR A 75 -3.23 -3.66 8.77
C TYR A 75 -2.68 -5.06 8.82
N ARG A 76 -3.12 -5.91 7.89
CA ARG A 76 -2.48 -7.22 7.73
C ARG A 76 -1.23 -7.02 6.89
N VAL A 77 -0.12 -7.62 7.32
CA VAL A 77 1.16 -7.51 6.62
C VAL A 77 1.04 -7.95 5.17
N GLY A 78 0.32 -9.03 4.89
CA GLY A 78 0.08 -9.49 3.51
C GLY A 78 -0.51 -8.43 2.60
N ASP A 79 -1.56 -7.76 3.07
CA ASP A 79 -2.28 -6.77 2.29
C ASP A 79 -1.38 -5.53 2.04
N VAL A 80 -0.53 -5.18 3.03
CA VAL A 80 0.50 -4.14 2.88
C VAL A 80 1.58 -4.54 1.88
N ILE A 81 2.07 -5.79 1.94
CA ILE A 81 3.07 -6.31 0.99
C ILE A 81 2.50 -6.27 -0.42
N ASP A 82 1.25 -6.68 -0.61
CA ASP A 82 0.63 -6.73 -1.92
C ASP A 82 0.42 -5.32 -2.48
N TRP A 83 0.07 -4.34 -1.63
CA TRP A 83 0.08 -2.93 -1.98
C TRP A 83 1.49 -2.40 -2.33
N LEU A 84 2.53 -2.79 -1.58
CA LEU A 84 3.90 -2.41 -1.90
C LEU A 84 4.38 -3.03 -3.21
N LYS A 85 3.98 -4.28 -3.50
CA LYS A 85 4.26 -4.98 -4.77
C LYS A 85 3.57 -4.29 -5.94
N SER A 86 2.30 -3.91 -5.80
CA SER A 86 1.57 -3.19 -6.86
C SER A 86 2.20 -1.83 -7.18
N ARG A 87 2.92 -1.24 -6.22
CA ARG A 87 3.68 0.01 -6.38
C ARG A 87 5.15 -0.20 -6.74
N THR A 88 5.63 -1.44 -6.66
CA THR A 88 6.96 -1.82 -7.11
C THR A 88 6.91 -1.97 -8.63
N HIS A 89 6.89 -0.84 -9.34
CA HIS A 89 7.03 -0.87 -10.79
C HIS A 89 8.46 -1.27 -11.15
N ALA A 90 8.57 -2.31 -11.99
CA ALA A 90 9.82 -2.92 -12.40
C ALA A 90 10.66 -2.09 -13.40
N CYS A 91 10.22 -0.90 -13.81
CA CYS A 91 10.91 -0.14 -14.86
C CYS A 91 11.09 1.35 -14.53
N THR A 92 12.34 1.76 -14.66
CA THR A 92 12.96 3.08 -14.46
C THR A 92 12.70 4.08 -15.62
N SER A 93 11.61 3.98 -16.36
CA SER A 93 11.40 4.83 -17.54
C SER A 93 9.94 5.17 -17.79
N ASP A 94 9.38 6.02 -16.94
CA ASP A 94 8.45 7.04 -17.41
C ASP A 94 9.08 8.41 -17.13
N TYR A 95 10.25 8.60 -17.74
CA TYR A 95 10.75 9.94 -18.00
C TYR A 95 9.77 10.55 -19.00
N HIS A 96 8.84 11.38 -18.52
CA HIS A 96 8.28 12.39 -19.41
C HIS A 96 9.42 13.36 -19.72
N LYS A 97 10.15 13.04 -20.78
CA LYS A 97 10.98 13.97 -21.53
C LYS A 97 10.03 15.07 -21.99
N GLY A 98 9.95 16.14 -21.20
CA GLY A 98 9.22 17.34 -21.57
C GLY A 98 9.78 17.81 -22.90
N ALA A 99 8.96 17.65 -23.95
CA ALA A 99 9.19 18.30 -25.22
C ALA A 99 9.07 19.81 -24.99
N ARG A 100 10.16 20.54 -25.21
CA ARG A 100 10.11 21.88 -25.76
C ARG A 100 11.39 22.23 -26.48
#